data_AF-A0ABC8S6Z7-F1
#
_entry.id   AF-A0ABC8S6Z7-F1
#
_cell.length_a   1.000
_cell.length_b   1.000
_cell.length_c   1.000
_cell.angle_alpha   90.00
_cell.angle_beta   90.00
_cell.angle_gamma   90.00
#
_symmetry.space_group_name_H-M   'P 1'
#
loop_
_entity.id
_entity.type
_entity.pdbx_description
1 polymer ?
#
loop_
_entity_poly.entity_id
_entity_poly.type
_entity_poly.pdbx_seq_one_letter_code
_entity_poly.pdbx_strand_id
1 'polypeptide(L)'
;MTAGQSDEPERINLDHMMDKARKLWDRSPQPVKSFPWNRALETFIQLILDLILAVIKYLYVPVLAVTALSEMSYCAHEKKLYLVPFPFLVGVAVAGVLRETALESSPLLKNAEVPWHLIAVAIFFMLLKLPGPYFPYWGRIFIPHFANGVLLRTLWFAFLWYRRPQKTSGTSKL
;
A
#
# COMPACT_ATOMS: atom_id res chain seq x y z
N MET A 1 54.05 -0.09 -19.64
CA MET A 1 52.61 0.24 -19.69
C MET A 1 51.87 -1.08 -19.76
N THR A 2 51.44 -1.60 -18.61
CA THR A 2 50.68 -2.86 -18.51
C THR A 2 49.20 -2.54 -18.47
N ALA A 3 48.48 -3.06 -19.45
CA ALA A 3 47.03 -3.13 -19.45
C ALA A 3 46.56 -4.18 -18.43
N GLY A 4 45.38 -3.96 -17.84
CA GLY A 4 44.61 -5.02 -17.22
C GLY A 4 44.20 -4.74 -15.78
N GLN A 5 42.98 -4.22 -15.60
CA GLN A 5 41.94 -4.90 -14.84
C GLN A 5 40.61 -4.21 -15.13
N SER A 6 39.84 -4.85 -16.00
CA SER A 6 38.41 -4.59 -16.15
C SER A 6 37.75 -5.06 -14.86
N ASP A 7 37.22 -4.12 -14.08
CA ASP A 7 36.34 -4.41 -12.95
C ASP A 7 35.12 -5.21 -13.44
N GLU A 8 35.13 -6.51 -13.17
CA GLU A 8 34.01 -7.41 -13.44
C GLU A 8 32.99 -7.31 -12.29
N PRO A 9 31.68 -7.16 -12.60
CA PRO A 9 30.71 -6.72 -11.61
C PRO A 9 30.27 -7.88 -10.71
N GLU A 10 30.58 -7.79 -9.41
CA GLU A 10 29.68 -8.08 -8.27
C GLU A 10 28.73 -9.30 -8.36
N ARG A 11 29.13 -10.42 -8.98
CA ARG A 11 28.35 -11.69 -8.99
C ARG A 11 28.70 -12.64 -7.86
N ILE A 12 29.63 -12.27 -6.97
CA ILE A 12 30.44 -13.24 -6.19
C ILE A 12 30.01 -13.42 -4.72
N ASN A 13 28.83 -12.96 -4.29
CA ASN A 13 28.42 -13.12 -2.88
C ASN A 13 27.16 -13.97 -2.65
N LEU A 14 26.29 -14.15 -3.63
CA LEU A 14 25.06 -14.93 -3.45
C LEU A 14 25.35 -16.43 -3.32
N ASP A 15 26.17 -16.99 -4.21
CA ASP A 15 26.52 -18.41 -4.19
C ASP A 15 27.24 -18.80 -2.90
N HIS A 16 28.16 -17.94 -2.44
CA HIS A 16 28.89 -18.14 -1.18
C HIS A 16 27.97 -18.03 0.05
N MET A 17 26.99 -17.13 0.05
CA MET A 17 25.97 -17.06 1.11
C MET A 17 25.05 -18.28 1.10
N MET A 18 24.69 -18.76 -0.09
CA MET A 18 23.85 -19.95 -0.27
C MET A 18 24.56 -21.22 0.22
N ASP A 19 25.85 -21.35 -0.06
CA ASP A 19 26.69 -22.46 0.45
C ASP A 19 26.86 -22.42 1.97
N LYS A 20 27.01 -21.22 2.56
CA LYS A 20 27.05 -21.06 4.02
C LYS A 20 25.71 -21.42 4.66
N ALA A 21 24.60 -20.99 4.08
CA ALA A 21 23.26 -21.34 4.54
C ALA A 21 23.03 -22.85 4.46
N ARG A 22 23.48 -23.50 3.39
CA ARG A 22 23.40 -24.96 3.22
C ARG A 22 24.25 -25.70 4.24
N LYS A 23 25.49 -25.29 4.49
CA LYS A 23 26.35 -25.87 5.54
C LYS A 23 25.76 -25.70 6.95
N LEU A 24 25.12 -24.56 7.24
CA LEU A 24 24.43 -24.32 8.51
C LEU A 24 23.18 -25.19 8.65
N TRP A 25 22.42 -25.33 7.57
CA TRP A 25 21.26 -26.24 7.52
C TRP A 25 21.67 -27.69 7.76
N ASP A 26 22.75 -28.15 7.12
CA ASP A 26 23.24 -29.52 7.27
C ASP A 26 23.75 -29.82 8.69
N ARG A 27 24.34 -28.83 9.38
CA ARG A 27 24.78 -28.93 10.79
C ARG A 27 23.63 -28.81 11.80
N SER A 28 22.43 -28.47 11.36
CA SER A 28 21.29 -28.30 12.27
C SER A 28 20.77 -29.65 12.80
N PRO A 29 20.32 -29.71 14.07
CA PRO A 29 19.84 -30.94 14.69
C PRO A 29 18.54 -31.43 14.05
N GLN A 30 18.27 -32.74 14.14
CA GLN A 30 17.16 -33.41 13.47
C GLN A 30 15.77 -32.77 13.72
N PRO A 31 15.43 -32.28 14.93
CA PRO A 31 14.16 -31.58 15.19
C PRO A 31 13.96 -30.29 14.39
N VAL A 32 15.05 -29.59 14.03
CA VAL A 32 14.99 -28.36 13.22
C VAL A 32 14.71 -28.70 11.76
N LYS A 33 15.26 -29.81 11.26
CA LYS A 33 15.06 -30.27 9.88
C LYS A 33 13.68 -30.88 9.65
N SER A 34 13.12 -31.57 10.65
CA SER A 34 11.79 -32.19 10.58
C SER A 34 10.64 -31.23 10.88
N PHE A 35 10.94 -30.01 11.34
CA PHE A 35 9.94 -29.00 11.60
C PHE A 35 9.18 -28.63 10.31
N PRO A 36 7.85 -28.48 10.34
CA PRO A 36 7.04 -28.17 9.17
C PRO A 36 7.15 -26.68 8.79
N TRP A 37 8.33 -26.26 8.32
CA TRP A 37 8.65 -24.87 8.00
C TRP A 37 7.66 -24.21 7.04
N ASN A 38 7.23 -24.91 5.99
CA ASN A 38 6.26 -24.35 5.04
C ASN A 38 4.93 -24.00 5.73
N ARG A 39 4.40 -24.91 6.55
CA ARG A 39 3.14 -24.68 7.26
C ARG A 39 3.26 -23.59 8.32
N ALA A 40 4.39 -23.55 9.02
CA ALA A 40 4.67 -22.50 9.99
C ALA A 40 4.77 -21.12 9.31
N LEU A 41 5.44 -21.05 8.16
CA LEU A 41 5.55 -19.82 7.37
C LEU A 41 4.19 -19.37 6.83
N GLU A 42 3.39 -20.27 6.28
CA GLU A 42 2.03 -19.96 5.82
C GLU A 42 1.17 -19.39 6.95
N THR A 43 1.18 -20.04 8.11
CA THR A 43 0.42 -19.60 9.29
C THR A 43 0.93 -18.25 9.81
N PHE A 44 2.26 -18.06 9.81
CA PHE A 44 2.87 -16.80 10.23
C PHE A 44 2.53 -15.65 9.27
N ILE A 45 2.57 -15.89 7.96
CA ILE A 45 2.18 -14.91 6.95
C ILE A 45 0.71 -14.53 7.13
N GLN A 46 -0.19 -15.50 7.32
CA GLN A 46 -1.60 -15.23 7.61
C GLN A 46 -1.77 -14.36 8.85
N LEU A 47 -1.09 -14.70 9.95
CA LEU A 47 -1.16 -13.94 11.20
C LEU A 47 -0.67 -12.49 11.02
N ILE A 48 0.41 -12.29 10.28
CA ILE A 48 0.93 -10.95 9.95
C ILE A 48 -0.07 -10.18 9.10
N LEU A 49 -0.63 -10.80 8.06
CA LEU A 49 -1.59 -10.15 7.17
C LEU A 49 -2.86 -9.75 7.92
N ASP A 50 -3.39 -10.62 8.77
CA ASP A 50 -4.56 -10.34 9.62
C ASP A 50 -4.28 -9.18 10.59
N LEU A 51 -3.10 -9.17 11.21
CA LEU A 51 -2.69 -8.07 12.09
C LEU A 51 -2.58 -6.75 11.33
N ILE A 52 -1.91 -6.74 10.16
CA ILE A 52 -1.79 -5.55 9.32
C ILE A 52 -3.18 -5.05 8.91
N LEU A 53 -4.08 -5.96 8.51
CA LEU A 53 -5.43 -5.60 8.10
C LEU A 53 -6.24 -5.02 9.27
N ALA A 54 -6.09 -5.58 10.47
CA ALA A 54 -6.71 -5.04 11.68
C ALA A 54 -6.17 -3.64 12.01
N VAL A 55 -4.84 -3.45 11.97
CA VAL A 55 -4.20 -2.15 12.21
C VAL A 55 -4.70 -1.12 11.20
N ILE A 56 -4.70 -1.44 9.90
CA ILE A 56 -5.21 -0.54 8.86
C ILE A 56 -6.68 -0.19 9.13
N LYS A 57 -7.53 -1.18 9.43
CA LYS A 57 -8.95 -0.95 9.71
C LYS A 57 -9.19 0.06 10.83
N TYR A 58 -8.40 0.01 11.90
CA TYR A 58 -8.58 0.89 13.05
C TYR A 58 -7.82 2.21 12.96
N LEU A 59 -6.61 2.21 12.38
CA LEU A 59 -5.74 3.39 12.35
C LEU A 59 -5.90 4.23 11.10
N TYR A 60 -6.42 3.71 9.99
CA TYR A 60 -6.49 4.45 8.73
C TYR A 60 -7.26 5.77 8.87
N VAL A 61 -8.49 5.73 9.42
CA VAL A 61 -9.32 6.93 9.58
C VAL A 61 -8.70 7.93 10.59
N PRO A 62 -8.28 7.52 11.80
CA PRO A 62 -7.58 8.42 12.72
C PRO A 62 -6.32 9.07 12.13
N VAL A 63 -5.47 8.29 11.46
CA VAL A 63 -4.22 8.81 10.86
C VAL A 63 -4.54 9.81 9.75
N LEU A 64 -5.50 9.51 8.88
CA LEU A 64 -5.93 10.47 7.86
C LEU A 64 -6.50 11.76 8.48
N ALA A 65 -7.29 11.64 9.54
CA ALA A 65 -7.87 12.81 10.21
C ALA A 65 -6.79 13.69 10.85
N VAL A 66 -5.87 13.09 11.61
CA VAL A 66 -4.78 13.82 12.27
C VAL A 66 -3.85 14.48 11.26
N THR A 67 -3.47 13.77 10.19
CA THR A 67 -2.60 14.32 9.15
C THR A 67 -3.28 15.43 8.35
N ALA A 68 -4.54 15.25 7.95
CA ALA A 68 -5.31 16.29 7.28
C ALA A 68 -5.50 17.53 8.16
N LEU A 69 -5.75 17.36 9.47
CA LEU A 69 -5.90 18.47 10.41
C LEU A 69 -4.58 19.23 10.59
N SER A 70 -3.46 18.52 10.68
CA SER A 70 -2.12 19.13 10.76
C SER A 70 -1.82 20.00 9.54
N GLU A 71 -2.15 19.52 8.34
CA GLU A 71 -1.94 20.26 7.08
C GLU A 71 -2.89 21.46 6.94
N MET A 72 -4.16 21.30 7.34
CA MET A 72 -5.11 22.41 7.36
C MET A 72 -4.69 23.48 8.37
N SER A 73 -4.17 23.09 9.53
CA SER A 73 -3.63 24.01 10.54
C SER A 73 -2.44 24.79 9.99
N TYR A 74 -1.52 24.12 9.28
CA TYR A 74 -0.42 24.79 8.59
C TYR A 74 -0.91 25.80 7.56
N CYS A 75 -1.86 25.42 6.69
CA CYS A 75 -2.41 26.33 5.69
C CYS A 75 -3.22 27.48 6.31
N ALA A 76 -3.87 27.26 7.45
CA ALA A 76 -4.55 28.30 8.21
C ALA A 76 -3.54 29.31 8.78
N HIS A 77 -2.45 28.83 9.36
CA HIS A 77 -1.35 29.66 9.85
C HIS A 77 -0.73 30.52 8.74
N GLU A 78 -0.55 29.95 7.53
CA GLU A 78 -0.04 30.70 6.38
C GLU A 78 -1.07 31.60 5.68
N LYS A 79 -2.32 31.68 6.18
CA LYS A 79 -3.43 32.41 5.55
C LYS A 79 -3.73 31.94 4.12
N LYS A 80 -3.48 30.67 3.82
CA LYS A 80 -3.69 30.01 2.51
C LYS A 80 -4.81 28.98 2.53
N LEU A 81 -5.61 28.92 3.61
CA LEU A 81 -6.71 27.96 3.74
C LEU A 81 -7.71 28.01 2.57
N TYR A 82 -7.90 29.19 1.94
CA TYR A 82 -8.78 29.34 0.78
C TYR A 82 -8.29 28.59 -0.48
N LEU A 83 -7.00 28.23 -0.56
CA LEU A 83 -6.43 27.45 -1.66
C LEU A 83 -6.70 25.96 -1.51
N VAL A 84 -7.01 25.48 -0.30
CA VAL A 84 -7.18 24.05 0.03
C VAL A 84 -8.32 23.34 -0.72
N PRO A 85 -9.50 23.96 -0.94
CA PRO A 85 -10.60 23.30 -1.62
C PRO A 85 -10.26 22.89 -3.05
N PHE A 86 -9.43 23.68 -3.75
CA PHE A 86 -9.08 23.42 -5.14
C PHE A 86 -8.32 22.09 -5.35
N PRO A 87 -7.12 21.86 -4.78
CA PRO A 87 -6.41 20.60 -4.93
C PRO A 87 -7.22 19.42 -4.36
N PHE A 88 -7.98 19.64 -3.28
CA PHE A 88 -8.82 18.61 -2.71
C PHE A 88 -9.90 18.12 -3.70
N LEU A 89 -10.62 19.04 -4.36
CA LEU A 89 -11.63 18.68 -5.36
C LEU A 89 -11.02 18.02 -6.60
N VAL A 90 -9.84 18.49 -7.03
CA VAL A 90 -9.08 17.84 -8.10
C VAL A 90 -8.74 16.40 -7.71
N GLY A 91 -8.33 16.16 -6.46
CA GLY A 91 -8.08 14.83 -5.93
C GLY A 91 -9.32 13.94 -5.94
N VAL A 92 -10.48 14.47 -5.51
CA VAL A 92 -11.75 13.75 -5.57
C VAL A 92 -12.11 13.34 -7.00
N ALA A 93 -11.91 14.23 -7.98
CA ALA A 93 -12.16 13.95 -9.39
C ALA A 93 -11.20 12.87 -9.93
N VAL A 94 -9.90 13.00 -9.65
CA VAL A 94 -8.88 12.03 -10.06
C VAL A 94 -9.15 10.63 -9.50
N ALA A 95 -9.62 10.51 -8.26
CA ALA A 95 -10.01 9.22 -7.70
C ALA A 95 -11.17 8.57 -8.47
N GLY A 96 -12.12 9.38 -8.95
CA GLY A 96 -13.22 8.92 -9.81
C GLY A 96 -12.69 8.33 -11.11
N VAL A 97 -11.83 9.09 -11.80
CA VAL A 97 -11.19 8.66 -13.05
C VAL A 97 -10.36 7.39 -12.83
N LEU A 98 -9.49 7.35 -11.82
CA LEU A 98 -8.66 6.17 -11.53
C LEU A 98 -9.51 4.93 -11.27
N ARG A 99 -10.63 5.06 -10.57
CA ARG A 99 -11.57 3.95 -10.35
C ARG A 99 -12.20 3.49 -11.67
N GLU A 100 -12.67 4.42 -12.49
CA GLU A 100 -13.31 4.11 -13.77
C GLU A 100 -12.32 3.45 -14.73
N THR A 101 -11.15 4.04 -14.92
CA THR A 101 -10.06 3.48 -15.74
C THR A 101 -9.61 2.10 -15.23
N ALA A 102 -9.51 1.89 -13.92
CA ALA A 102 -9.16 0.57 -13.38
C ALA A 102 -10.23 -0.48 -13.71
N LEU A 103 -11.52 -0.12 -13.64
CA LEU A 103 -12.62 -1.04 -13.96
C LEU A 103 -12.77 -1.28 -15.47
N GLU A 104 -12.47 -0.29 -16.31
CA GLU A 104 -12.46 -0.42 -17.77
C GLU A 104 -11.31 -1.30 -18.25
N SER A 105 -10.11 -1.11 -17.68
CA SER A 105 -8.91 -1.87 -18.07
C SER A 105 -8.96 -3.34 -17.67
N SER A 106 -9.63 -3.69 -16.56
CA SER A 106 -9.87 -5.08 -16.20
C SER A 106 -11.25 -5.28 -15.56
N PRO A 107 -12.24 -5.82 -16.30
CA PRO A 107 -13.56 -6.09 -15.76
C PRO A 107 -13.55 -7.18 -14.68
N LEU A 108 -12.46 -7.95 -14.55
CA LEU A 108 -12.25 -8.90 -13.45
C LEU A 108 -12.21 -8.20 -12.09
N LEU A 109 -11.73 -6.95 -12.03
CA LEU A 109 -11.73 -6.12 -10.81
C LEU A 109 -13.15 -5.80 -10.31
N LYS A 110 -14.16 -5.87 -11.19
CA LYS A 110 -15.56 -5.62 -10.82
C LYS A 110 -16.17 -6.77 -10.02
N ASN A 111 -15.68 -7.99 -10.23
CA ASN A 111 -16.18 -9.22 -9.63
C ASN A 111 -15.23 -9.81 -8.57
N ALA A 112 -14.10 -9.14 -8.31
CA ALA A 112 -13.16 -9.57 -7.28
C ALA A 112 -13.83 -9.56 -5.89
N GLU A 113 -13.40 -10.45 -4.99
CA GLU A 113 -13.88 -10.46 -3.61
C GLU A 113 -13.36 -9.24 -2.83
N VAL A 114 -12.15 -8.79 -3.16
CA VAL A 114 -11.43 -7.68 -2.53
C VAL A 114 -11.20 -6.55 -3.55
N PRO A 115 -11.41 -5.27 -3.18
CA PRO A 115 -11.23 -4.14 -4.10
C PRO A 115 -9.75 -3.75 -4.25
N TRP A 116 -8.93 -4.63 -4.85
CA TRP A 116 -7.48 -4.43 -5.00
C TRP A 116 -7.08 -3.12 -5.67
N HIS A 117 -7.84 -2.67 -6.67
CA HIS A 117 -7.60 -1.38 -7.33
C HIS A 117 -7.72 -0.19 -6.35
N LEU A 118 -8.71 -0.21 -5.46
CA LEU A 118 -8.87 0.85 -4.45
C LEU A 118 -7.75 0.81 -3.42
N ILE A 119 -7.30 -0.39 -3.04
CA ILE A 119 -6.15 -0.58 -2.13
C ILE A 119 -4.88 -0.02 -2.77
N ALA A 120 -4.63 -0.33 -4.04
CA ALA A 120 -3.46 0.17 -4.77
C ALA A 120 -3.46 1.70 -4.86
N VAL A 121 -4.60 2.32 -5.18
CA VAL A 121 -4.74 3.78 -5.18
C VAL A 121 -4.49 4.36 -3.78
N ALA A 122 -5.09 3.78 -2.74
CA ALA A 122 -4.90 4.25 -1.38
C ALA A 122 -3.43 4.19 -0.94
N ILE A 123 -2.72 3.08 -1.24
CA ILE A 123 -1.29 2.94 -0.93
C ILE A 123 -0.46 3.97 -1.68
N PHE A 124 -0.67 4.13 -2.98
CA PHE A 124 0.08 5.10 -3.80
C PHE A 124 -0.07 6.53 -3.27
N PHE A 125 -1.29 6.96 -2.96
CA PHE A 125 -1.54 8.31 -2.46
C PHE A 125 -1.13 8.51 -0.99
N MET A 126 -1.17 7.46 -0.17
CA MET A 126 -0.55 7.49 1.16
C MET A 126 0.96 7.71 1.05
N LEU A 127 1.65 6.94 0.19
CA LEU A 127 3.09 7.10 -0.04
C LEU A 127 3.44 8.46 -0.65
N LEU A 128 2.60 9.01 -1.53
CA LEU A 128 2.76 10.36 -2.07
C LEU A 128 2.64 11.44 -0.98
N LYS A 129 1.80 11.21 0.02
CA LYS A 129 1.53 12.14 1.12
C LYS A 129 2.61 12.15 2.20
N LEU A 130 3.23 10.99 2.49
CA LEU A 130 4.22 10.85 3.58
C LEU A 130 5.42 11.84 3.51
N PRO A 131 5.98 12.17 2.32
CA PRO A 131 7.05 13.17 2.20
C PRO A 131 6.55 14.61 2.33
N GLY A 132 5.29 14.84 2.71
CA GLY A 132 4.61 16.13 2.82
C GLY A 132 5.50 17.29 3.30
N PRO A 133 6.19 17.15 4.45
CA PRO A 133 7.07 18.20 4.98
C PRO A 133 8.30 18.50 4.12
N TYR A 134 8.74 17.57 3.28
CA TYR A 134 9.93 17.72 2.44
C TYR A 134 9.63 18.32 1.07
N PHE A 135 8.35 18.48 0.70
CA PHE A 135 8.00 19.13 -0.55
C PHE A 135 8.40 20.61 -0.56
N PRO A 136 8.67 21.19 -1.75
CA PRO A 136 8.83 22.64 -1.89
C PRO A 136 7.54 23.37 -1.48
N TYR A 137 7.64 24.66 -1.18
CA TYR A 137 6.56 25.47 -0.59
C TYR A 137 5.16 25.20 -1.18
N TRP A 138 5.00 25.37 -2.50
CA TRP A 138 3.73 25.11 -3.18
C TRP A 138 3.32 23.63 -3.14
N GLY A 139 4.29 22.72 -3.20
CA GLY A 139 4.06 21.29 -3.05
C GLY A 139 3.48 20.92 -1.69
N ARG A 140 3.92 21.57 -0.60
CA ARG A 140 3.35 21.36 0.75
C ARG A 140 1.90 21.77 0.87
N ILE A 141 1.46 22.74 0.07
CA ILE A 141 0.06 23.20 0.06
C ILE A 141 -0.76 22.28 -0.86
N PHE A 142 -0.32 22.05 -2.10
CA PHE A 142 -1.15 21.34 -3.08
C PHE A 142 -1.14 19.82 -2.92
N ILE A 143 0.03 19.20 -2.74
CA ILE A 143 0.17 17.73 -2.81
C ILE A 143 -0.60 17.03 -1.68
N PRO A 144 -0.49 17.45 -0.40
CA PRO A 144 -1.19 16.76 0.68
C PRO A 144 -2.71 16.91 0.61
N HIS A 145 -3.21 18.08 0.20
CA HIS A 145 -4.65 18.30 0.03
C HIS A 145 -5.22 17.57 -1.18
N PHE A 146 -4.45 17.48 -2.28
CA PHE A 146 -4.78 16.62 -3.41
C PHE A 146 -4.85 15.15 -3.00
N ALA A 147 -3.85 14.65 -2.29
CA ALA A 147 -3.85 13.29 -1.76
C ALA A 147 -5.02 13.04 -0.80
N ASN A 148 -5.37 14.00 0.07
CA ASN A 148 -6.54 13.90 0.96
C ASN A 148 -7.85 13.73 0.18
N GLY A 149 -8.04 14.48 -0.90
CA GLY A 149 -9.20 14.35 -1.79
C GLY A 149 -9.29 12.95 -2.39
N VAL A 150 -8.17 12.43 -2.89
CA VAL A 150 -8.11 11.08 -3.45
C VAL A 150 -8.40 10.02 -2.40
N LEU A 151 -7.75 10.09 -1.24
CA LEU A 151 -7.86 9.11 -0.16
C LEU A 151 -9.26 9.08 0.43
N LEU A 152 -9.89 10.24 0.63
CA LEU A 152 -11.28 10.32 1.10
C LEU A 152 -12.24 9.68 0.09
N ARG A 153 -12.09 10.02 -1.20
CA ARG A 153 -12.98 9.47 -2.24
C ARG A 153 -12.76 7.97 -2.43
N THR A 154 -11.53 7.49 -2.33
CA THR A 154 -11.18 6.07 -2.38
C THR A 154 -11.75 5.32 -1.18
N LEU A 155 -11.67 5.90 0.02
CA LEU A 155 -12.30 5.34 1.23
C LEU A 155 -13.81 5.25 1.07
N TRP A 156 -14.45 6.28 0.49
CA TRP A 156 -15.88 6.25 0.19
C TRP A 156 -16.24 5.12 -0.79
N PHE A 157 -15.44 4.91 -1.84
CA PHE A 157 -15.64 3.80 -2.76
C PHE A 157 -15.45 2.43 -2.08
N ALA A 158 -14.48 2.30 -1.18
CA ALA A 158 -14.25 1.08 -0.41
C ALA A 158 -15.42 0.81 0.56
N PHE A 159 -15.95 1.84 1.21
CA PHE A 159 -17.15 1.74 2.05
C PHE A 159 -18.37 1.30 1.25
N LEU A 160 -18.61 1.91 0.09
CA LEU A 160 -19.68 1.50 -0.82
C LEU A 160 -19.50 0.07 -1.33
N TRP A 161 -18.25 -0.36 -1.58
CA TRP A 161 -17.92 -1.72 -1.97
C TRP A 161 -18.32 -2.72 -0.88
N TYR A 162 -17.92 -2.46 0.37
CA TYR A 162 -18.23 -3.34 1.51
C TYR A 162 -19.73 -3.40 1.82
N ARG A 163 -20.49 -2.34 1.51
CA ARG A 163 -21.95 -2.32 1.65
C ARG A 163 -22.71 -3.00 0.50
N ARG A 164 -22.05 -3.44 -0.57
CA ARG A 164 -22.74 -4.17 -1.64
C ARG A 164 -23.26 -5.50 -1.10
N PRO A 165 -24.50 -5.90 -1.41
CA PRO A 165 -24.96 -7.25 -1.09
C PRO A 165 -24.06 -8.23 -1.85
N GLN A 166 -23.25 -8.99 -1.12
CA GLN A 166 -22.54 -10.11 -1.71
C GLN A 166 -23.63 -11.08 -2.19
N LYS A 167 -23.65 -11.38 -3.49
CA LYS A 167 -24.45 -12.50 -4.00
C LYS A 167 -23.89 -13.74 -3.32
N THR A 168 -24.57 -14.22 -2.28
CA THR A 168 -24.39 -15.58 -1.78
C THR A 168 -24.45 -16.48 -2.99
N SER A 169 -23.34 -17.14 -3.29
CA SER A 169 -23.30 -18.26 -4.23
C SER A 169 -24.35 -19.24 -3.74
N GLY A 170 -25.49 -19.26 -4.43
CA GLY A 170 -26.59 -20.14 -4.13
C GLY A 170 -26.07 -21.56 -4.21
N THR A 171 -25.95 -22.19 -3.05
CA THR A 171 -25.79 -23.63 -2.92
C THR A 171 -27.06 -24.27 -3.47
N SER A 172 -27.12 -24.52 -4.78
CA SER A 172 -28.11 -25.43 -5.35
C SER A 172 -27.71 -26.85 -4.97
N LYS A 173 -28.11 -27.26 -3.76
CA LYS A 173 -28.40 -28.67 -3.48
C LYS A 173 -29.82 -28.93 -3.98
N LEU A 174 -29.93 -29.68 -5.08
CA LEU A 174 -30.93 -30.72 -5.32
C LEU A 174 -30.57 -31.44 -6.62
#